data_AF-A0AAJ0A8X1-F1
#
_entry.id   AF-A0AAJ0A8X1-F1
#
_cell.length_a   1.000
_cell.length_b   1.000
_cell.length_c   1.000
_cell.angle_alpha   90.00
_cell.angle_beta   90.00
_cell.angle_gamma   90.00
#
_symmetry.space_group_name_H-M   'P 1'
#
loop_
_entity.id
_entity.type
_entity.pdbx_description
1 polymer ?
#
loop_
_entity_poly.entity_id
_entity_poly.type
_entity_poly.pdbx_seq_one_letter_code
_entity_poly.pdbx_strand_id
1 'polypeptide(L)'
;MSTYQQSQPSSLVKATKGIQWNSWSICAATVVAGLAAQTFLVSGPAPKPIPSIESCLVKVCAGRSDCVQLPSQKDAGEATWMVPFNLGRTVTPVAIVRPKDAQEIASVVRCAAKHGVKVQAAAGSHGWG
;
A
#
# COMPACT_ATOMS: atom_id res chain seq x y z
N MET A 1 55.68 44.70 -18.33
CA MET A 1 55.20 45.85 -17.54
C MET A 1 53.68 45.81 -17.52
N SER A 2 53.07 45.27 -16.47
CA SER A 2 51.73 45.66 -15.99
C SER A 2 51.49 44.92 -14.68
N THR A 3 51.32 45.69 -13.62
CA THR A 3 51.07 45.32 -12.23
C THR A 3 49.68 44.69 -12.06
N TYR A 4 49.49 43.76 -11.11
CA TYR A 4 48.38 43.88 -10.14
C TYR A 4 48.60 43.02 -8.88
N GLN A 5 48.33 43.68 -7.75
CA GLN A 5 48.24 43.29 -6.34
C GLN A 5 47.52 41.95 -6.09
N GLN A 6 48.02 41.02 -5.25
CA GLN A 6 48.18 40.98 -3.78
C GLN A 6 46.96 40.37 -3.03
N SER A 7 47.30 39.37 -2.20
CA SER A 7 46.67 38.88 -0.96
C SER A 7 45.29 38.18 -0.97
N GLN A 8 45.33 36.86 -0.76
CA GLN A 8 44.47 36.12 0.19
C GLN A 8 45.17 36.16 1.58
N PRO A 9 44.47 36.09 2.76
CA PRO A 9 43.82 34.85 3.20
C PRO A 9 42.62 34.94 4.18
N SER A 10 41.98 33.78 4.35
CA SER A 10 41.29 33.24 5.54
C SER A 10 40.01 33.91 6.07
N SER A 11 38.87 33.25 5.87
CA SER A 11 38.07 32.86 7.05
C SER A 11 37.35 31.52 6.83
N LEU A 12 37.59 30.64 7.79
CA LEU A 12 37.00 29.33 7.97
C LEU A 12 35.52 29.52 8.37
N VAL A 13 34.57 29.14 7.52
CA VAL A 13 33.17 28.96 7.96
C VAL A 13 32.96 27.48 8.27
N LYS A 14 33.00 27.17 9.55
CA LYS A 14 32.69 25.85 10.10
C LYS A 14 31.20 25.80 10.44
N ALA A 15 30.52 24.81 9.85
CA ALA A 15 29.30 24.16 10.30
C ALA A 15 28.04 25.02 10.54
N THR A 16 26.91 24.58 10.00
CA THR A 16 25.99 23.74 10.80
C THR A 16 24.96 23.05 9.91
N LYS A 17 24.65 21.82 10.32
CA LYS A 17 23.81 20.82 9.69
C LYS A 17 22.34 21.28 9.83
N GLY A 18 21.65 21.50 8.71
CA GLY A 18 20.21 21.73 8.71
C GLY A 18 19.48 20.50 9.23
N ILE A 19 18.93 20.61 10.43
CA ILE A 19 18.16 19.58 11.11
C ILE A 19 16.69 19.75 10.66
N GLN A 20 16.28 18.90 9.72
CA GLN A 20 14.92 18.80 9.21
C GLN A 20 14.01 18.20 10.29
N TRP A 21 13.19 19.03 10.94
CA TRP A 21 12.10 18.57 11.80
C TRP A 21 10.81 18.54 10.99
N ASN A 22 10.30 17.33 10.78
CA ASN A 22 8.89 17.14 10.43
C ASN A 22 8.05 17.60 11.62
N SER A 23 7.26 18.65 11.37
CA SER A 23 6.35 19.23 12.34
C SER A 23 5.24 18.22 12.67
N TRP A 24 5.36 17.55 13.81
CA TRP A 24 4.22 16.94 14.48
C TRP A 24 3.74 17.94 15.52
N SER A 25 2.55 18.48 15.26
CA SER A 25 1.90 19.51 16.04
C SER A 25 1.93 19.23 17.54
N ILE A 26 2.48 20.20 18.27
CA ILE A 26 2.44 20.27 19.72
C ILE A 26 1.00 20.62 20.11
N CYS A 27 0.25 19.67 20.68
CA CYS A 27 -0.96 20.01 21.41
C CYS A 27 -0.55 20.62 22.75
N ALA A 28 -0.49 21.96 22.80
CA ALA A 28 -0.44 22.69 24.05
C ALA A 28 -1.79 22.53 24.76
N ALA A 29 -1.83 21.73 25.83
CA ALA A 29 -2.96 21.71 26.76
C ALA A 29 -2.58 22.53 27.99
N THR A 30 -2.98 23.80 28.00
CA THR A 30 -3.04 24.60 29.23
C THR A 30 -4.19 24.08 30.08
N VAL A 31 -3.88 23.53 31.26
CA VAL A 31 -4.87 23.13 32.25
C VAL A 31 -5.42 24.40 32.91
N VAL A 32 -6.65 24.77 32.59
CA VAL A 32 -7.44 25.72 33.39
C VAL A 32 -8.57 24.93 34.04
N ALA A 33 -8.54 24.89 35.37
CA ALA A 33 -9.58 24.31 36.20
C ALA A 33 -10.90 25.07 35.99
N GLY A 34 -11.90 24.39 35.45
CA GLY A 34 -13.27 24.88 35.32
C GLY A 34 -14.20 23.71 35.09
N LEU A 35 -15.04 23.39 36.07
CA LEU A 35 -16.04 22.34 36.00
C LEU A 35 -17.13 22.73 34.99
N ALA A 36 -16.97 22.31 33.73
CA ALA A 36 -18.06 22.30 32.76
C ALA A 36 -18.05 20.91 32.11
N ALA A 37 -18.86 20.01 32.65
CA ALA A 37 -19.12 18.70 32.08
C ALA A 37 -19.91 18.88 30.77
N GLN A 38 -19.19 19.13 29.69
CA GLN A 38 -19.74 19.18 28.35
C GLN A 38 -19.31 17.89 27.64
N THR A 39 -20.19 16.89 27.66
CA THR A 39 -20.03 15.67 26.88
C THR A 39 -20.21 16.03 25.40
N PHE A 40 -19.14 16.52 24.77
CA PHE A 40 -19.07 16.58 23.32
C PHE A 40 -18.94 15.15 22.81
N LEU A 41 -20.06 14.58 22.35
CA LEU A 41 -20.04 13.50 21.37
C LEU A 41 -19.51 14.10 20.07
N VAL A 42 -18.18 14.20 19.96
CA VAL A 42 -17.52 14.35 18.66
C VAL A 42 -17.91 13.12 17.85
N SER A 43 -18.86 13.28 16.94
CA SER A 43 -19.04 12.37 15.81
C SER A 43 -17.78 12.47 14.95
N GLY A 44 -16.75 11.74 15.36
CA GLY A 44 -15.60 11.48 14.50
C GLY A 44 -16.08 10.81 13.21
N PRO A 45 -15.39 11.02 12.07
CA PRO A 45 -15.74 10.35 10.83
C PRO A 45 -15.82 8.85 11.07
N ALA A 46 -17.00 8.27 10.88
CA ALA A 46 -17.18 6.83 10.99
C ALA A 46 -16.14 6.12 10.08
N PRO A 47 -15.39 5.13 10.57
CA PRO A 47 -14.47 4.38 9.73
C PRO A 47 -15.25 3.81 8.55
N LYS A 48 -14.86 4.18 7.32
CA LYS A 48 -15.48 3.61 6.12
C LYS A 48 -15.27 2.10 6.17
N PRO A 49 -16.32 1.26 6.04
CA PRO A 49 -16.16 -0.18 5.98
C PRO A 49 -15.13 -0.50 4.89
N ILE A 50 -14.08 -1.22 5.26
CA ILE A 50 -13.12 -1.69 4.27
C ILE A 50 -13.85 -2.77 3.46
N PRO A 51 -13.99 -2.61 2.13
CA PRO A 51 -14.64 -3.64 1.31
C PRO A 51 -13.85 -4.95 1.42
N SER A 52 -14.47 -6.11 1.25
CA SER A 52 -13.71 -7.38 1.26
C SER A 52 -12.66 -7.40 0.14
N ILE A 53 -11.63 -8.25 0.28
CA ILE A 53 -10.61 -8.39 -0.76
C ILE A 53 -11.23 -8.83 -2.10
N GLU A 54 -12.22 -9.72 -2.05
CA GLU A 54 -12.99 -10.19 -3.21
C GLU A 54 -13.66 -9.01 -3.92
N SER A 55 -14.36 -8.15 -3.19
CA SER A 55 -15.00 -6.96 -3.75
C SER A 55 -13.97 -5.98 -4.32
N CYS A 56 -12.81 -5.85 -3.67
CA CYS A 56 -11.71 -5.02 -4.17
C CYS A 56 -11.20 -5.54 -5.53
N LEU A 57 -10.93 -6.84 -5.64
CA LEU A 57 -10.40 -7.46 -6.86
C LEU A 57 -11.44 -7.46 -8.00
N VAL A 58 -12.71 -7.75 -7.72
CA VAL A 58 -13.78 -7.69 -8.72
C VAL A 58 -13.91 -6.29 -9.33
N LYS A 59 -13.73 -5.24 -8.53
CA LYS A 59 -13.72 -3.84 -9.03
C LYS A 59 -12.54 -3.55 -9.94
N VAL A 60 -11.35 -4.08 -9.65
CA VAL A 60 -10.18 -3.94 -10.54
C VAL A 60 -10.47 -4.54 -11.90
N CYS A 61 -11.13 -5.70 -11.93
CA CYS A 61 -11.45 -6.42 -13.14
C CYS A 61 -12.67 -5.89 -13.90
N ALA A 62 -13.38 -4.88 -13.38
CA ALA A 62 -14.58 -4.32 -14.01
C ALA A 62 -15.62 -5.38 -14.45
N GLY A 63 -15.75 -6.49 -13.70
CA GLY A 63 -16.69 -7.58 -14.00
C GLY A 63 -16.23 -8.59 -15.07
N ARG A 64 -15.00 -8.49 -15.56
CA ARG A 64 -14.41 -9.46 -16.50
C ARG A 64 -14.24 -10.84 -15.89
N SER A 65 -14.83 -11.87 -16.52
CA SER A 65 -14.70 -13.27 -16.10
C SER A 65 -13.30 -13.84 -16.35
N ASP A 66 -12.58 -13.32 -17.34
CA ASP A 66 -11.20 -13.71 -17.68
C ASP A 66 -10.13 -13.04 -16.80
N CYS A 67 -10.54 -12.21 -15.83
CA CYS A 67 -9.63 -11.42 -15.02
C CYS A 67 -9.48 -11.90 -13.57
N VAL A 68 -10.55 -12.36 -12.91
CA VAL A 68 -10.49 -12.79 -11.50
C VAL A 68 -11.24 -14.09 -11.28
N GLN A 69 -10.56 -15.06 -10.67
CA GLN A 69 -11.17 -16.30 -10.21
C GLN A 69 -11.07 -16.38 -8.68
N LEU A 70 -12.20 -16.66 -8.05
CA LEU A 70 -12.33 -16.79 -6.60
C LEU A 70 -12.53 -18.26 -6.22
N PRO A 71 -12.16 -18.68 -5.00
CA PRO A 71 -12.35 -20.07 -4.55
C PRO A 71 -13.80 -20.51 -4.58
N SER A 72 -14.75 -19.60 -4.32
CA SER A 72 -16.19 -19.86 -4.42
C SER A 72 -16.66 -20.16 -5.84
N GLN A 73 -15.84 -19.90 -6.85
CA GLN A 73 -16.12 -20.18 -8.26
C GLN A 73 -15.38 -21.42 -8.78
N LYS A 74 -14.77 -22.23 -7.90
CA LYS A 74 -14.03 -23.45 -8.29
C LYS A 74 -14.92 -24.50 -8.97
N ASP A 75 -16.20 -24.57 -8.63
CA ASP A 75 -17.12 -25.61 -9.12
C ASP A 75 -17.83 -25.25 -10.43
N ALA A 76 -17.46 -24.14 -11.08
CA ALA A 76 -18.13 -23.62 -12.28
C ALA A 76 -17.85 -24.39 -13.60
N GLY A 77 -17.28 -25.60 -13.54
CA GLY A 77 -17.13 -26.49 -14.70
C GLY A 77 -16.07 -26.09 -15.74
N GLU A 78 -15.44 -24.92 -15.64
CA GLU A 78 -14.30 -24.52 -16.48
C GLU A 78 -12.96 -24.96 -15.88
N ALA A 79 -11.94 -25.10 -16.73
CA ALA A 79 -10.55 -25.35 -16.32
C ALA A 79 -10.10 -24.30 -15.28
N THR A 80 -10.14 -24.67 -13.99
CA THR A 80 -9.87 -23.72 -12.92
C THR A 80 -8.41 -23.31 -12.94
N TRP A 81 -8.12 -22.01 -12.89
CA TRP A 81 -6.75 -21.53 -12.78
C TRP A 81 -6.10 -21.97 -11.47
N MET A 82 -6.90 -22.49 -10.53
CA MET A 82 -6.48 -22.98 -9.22
C MET A 82 -6.12 -24.48 -9.22
N VAL A 83 -5.99 -25.14 -10.38
CA VAL A 83 -5.49 -26.52 -10.43
C VAL A 83 -4.02 -26.52 -9.95
N PRO A 84 -3.71 -27.21 -8.83
CA PRO A 84 -2.34 -27.29 -8.35
C PRO A 84 -1.49 -28.17 -9.28
N PHE A 85 -0.23 -27.78 -9.49
CA PHE A 85 0.73 -28.60 -10.23
C PHE A 85 1.24 -29.78 -9.40
N ASN A 86 1.56 -29.54 -8.12
CA ASN A 86 2.01 -30.59 -7.19
C ASN A 86 0.82 -31.09 -6.35
N LEU A 87 0.37 -32.32 -6.63
CA LEU A 87 -0.74 -32.95 -5.91
C LEU A 87 -0.43 -33.25 -4.43
N GLY A 88 0.85 -33.27 -4.04
CA GLY A 88 1.29 -33.46 -2.65
C GLY A 88 1.32 -32.18 -1.80
N ARG A 89 1.10 -30.99 -2.40
CA ARG A 89 0.98 -29.72 -1.68
C ARG A 89 -0.26 -28.95 -2.11
N THR A 90 -1.27 -28.93 -1.24
CA THR A 90 -2.49 -28.16 -1.48
C THR A 90 -2.34 -26.74 -0.97
N VAL A 91 -2.09 -25.79 -1.88
CA VAL A 91 -2.23 -24.36 -1.60
C VAL A 91 -3.49 -23.87 -2.31
N THR A 92 -4.42 -23.29 -1.55
CA THR A 92 -5.60 -22.63 -2.13
C THR A 92 -5.42 -21.12 -2.01
N PRO A 93 -5.18 -20.40 -3.12
CA PRO A 93 -5.06 -18.94 -3.08
C PRO A 93 -6.43 -18.31 -2.79
N VAL A 94 -6.43 -17.12 -2.18
CA VAL A 94 -7.67 -16.36 -1.92
C VAL A 94 -8.35 -15.87 -3.20
N ALA A 95 -7.57 -15.67 -4.26
CA ALA A 95 -8.03 -15.36 -5.62
C ALA A 95 -6.85 -15.57 -6.59
N ILE A 96 -7.15 -15.80 -7.86
CA ILE A 96 -6.20 -15.70 -8.95
C ILE A 96 -6.64 -14.54 -9.84
N VAL A 97 -5.71 -13.65 -10.17
CA VAL A 97 -5.98 -12.49 -11.03
C VAL A 97 -5.08 -12.54 -12.26
N ARG A 98 -5.67 -12.33 -13.44
CA ARG A 98 -5.01 -12.22 -14.75
C ARG A 98 -5.17 -10.78 -15.27
N PRO A 99 -4.36 -9.83 -14.76
CA PRO A 99 -4.44 -8.43 -15.17
C PRO A 99 -3.94 -8.27 -16.61
N LYS A 100 -4.52 -7.33 -17.37
CA LYS A 100 -4.15 -7.05 -18.77
C LYS A 100 -3.11 -5.94 -18.92
N ASP A 101 -2.96 -5.09 -17.91
CA ASP A 101 -2.11 -3.91 -17.95
C ASP A 101 -1.50 -3.57 -16.58
N ALA A 102 -0.53 -2.66 -16.58
CA ALA A 102 0.19 -2.24 -15.38
C ALA A 102 -0.71 -1.56 -14.34
N GLN A 103 -1.82 -0.94 -14.77
CA GLN A 103 -2.74 -0.28 -13.86
C GLN A 103 -3.56 -1.30 -13.07
N GLU A 104 -4.02 -2.36 -13.73
CA GLU A 104 -4.67 -3.50 -13.06
C GLU A 104 -3.69 -4.15 -12.07
N ILE A 105 -2.43 -4.40 -12.46
CA ILE A 105 -1.40 -4.95 -11.56
C ILE A 105 -1.23 -4.08 -10.31
N ALA A 106 -1.01 -2.78 -10.48
CA ALA A 106 -0.84 -1.85 -9.35
C ALA A 106 -2.08 -1.82 -8.45
N SER A 107 -3.28 -1.99 -9.02
CA SER A 107 -4.52 -2.02 -8.27
C SER A 107 -4.70 -3.31 -7.47
N VAL A 108 -4.32 -4.46 -8.04
CA VAL A 108 -4.30 -5.75 -7.34
C VAL A 108 -3.35 -5.71 -6.14
N VAL A 109 -2.12 -5.22 -6.32
CA VAL A 109 -1.14 -5.09 -5.22
C VAL A 109 -1.66 -4.16 -4.12
N ARG A 110 -2.32 -3.06 -4.49
CA ARG A 110 -2.98 -2.16 -3.53
C ARG A 110 -4.11 -2.85 -2.76
N CYS A 111 -4.95 -3.66 -3.42
CA CYS A 111 -5.97 -4.46 -2.73
C CYS A 111 -5.30 -5.41 -1.73
N ALA A 112 -4.30 -6.18 -2.17
CA ALA A 112 -3.63 -7.14 -1.32
C ALA A 112 -2.98 -6.48 -0.08
N ALA A 113 -2.27 -5.36 -0.26
CA ALA A 113 -1.65 -4.61 0.82
C ALA A 113 -2.67 -4.08 1.84
N LYS A 114 -3.81 -3.55 1.39
CA LYS A 114 -4.90 -3.08 2.26
C LYS A 114 -5.51 -4.20 3.11
N HIS A 115 -5.46 -5.42 2.61
CA HIS A 115 -6.05 -6.60 3.24
C HIS A 115 -5.02 -7.51 3.95
N GLY A 116 -3.74 -7.13 3.96
CA GLY A 116 -2.68 -7.94 4.56
C GLY A 116 -2.44 -9.29 3.86
N VAL A 117 -2.80 -9.40 2.58
CA VAL A 117 -2.64 -10.62 1.79
C VAL A 117 -1.35 -10.55 0.97
N LYS A 118 -0.64 -11.68 0.89
CA LYS A 118 0.57 -11.79 0.06
C LYS A 118 0.21 -11.98 -1.42
N VAL A 119 1.00 -11.37 -2.29
CA VAL A 119 0.89 -11.54 -3.74
C VAL A 119 2.05 -12.38 -4.23
N GLN A 120 1.76 -13.38 -5.06
CA GLN A 120 2.75 -14.17 -5.78
C GLN A 120 2.50 -13.98 -7.28
N ALA A 121 3.49 -13.44 -7.98
CA ALA A 121 3.44 -13.38 -9.43
C ALA A 121 3.72 -14.76 -10.01
N ALA A 122 2.92 -15.18 -10.99
CA ALA A 122 3.11 -16.40 -11.76
C ALA A 122 3.12 -16.05 -13.26
N ALA A 123 4.07 -16.61 -13.98
CA ALA A 123 4.19 -16.52 -15.44
C ALA A 123 4.28 -17.94 -16.03
N GLY A 124 4.55 -18.06 -17.34
CA GLY A 124 4.75 -19.34 -18.04
C GLY A 124 5.58 -20.34 -17.21
N SER A 125 5.04 -21.53 -17.02
CA SER A 125 5.32 -22.45 -15.91
C SER A 125 6.72 -23.08 -15.92
N HIS A 126 7.56 -22.70 -14.95
CA HIS A 126 8.70 -23.51 -14.44
C HIS A 126 8.90 -23.37 -12.91
N GLY A 127 7.98 -22.72 -12.19
CA GLY A 127 8.04 -22.60 -10.74
C GLY A 127 7.55 -23.88 -10.05
N TRP A 128 8.35 -24.45 -9.16
CA TRP A 128 8.05 -25.70 -8.45
C TRP A 128 7.13 -25.53 -7.21
N GLY A 129 6.57 -24.33 -7.00
CA GLY A 129 5.73 -23.99 -5.86
C GLY A 129 6.52 -23.44 -4.68
#